data_AF-A0A2E7E8Y8-F1
#
_entry.id   AF-A0A2E7E8Y8-F1
#
_cell.length_a   1.000
_cell.length_b   1.000
_cell.length_c   1.000
_cell.angle_alpha   90.00
_cell.angle_beta   90.00
_cell.angle_gamma   90.00
#
_symmetry.space_group_name_H-M   'P 1'
#
loop_
_entity.id
_entity.type
_entity.pdbx_description
1 polymer ?
#
loop_
_entity_poly.entity_id
_entity_poly.type
_entity_poly.pdbx_seq_one_letter_code
_entity_poly.pdbx_strand_id
1 'polypeptide(L)'
;MVFLCRNVWVLFIVPIFICIYLSILFSLIRIGELEDITLSDNTFLNMADSLSPFNIPELNAAIANYDRKRASLSEDLGERTRYLESAKLHWEYASATRPNWPYYQLGVFNAEINLGISDDQLGSRFDQIIWMAPNERGIDRAMLELGFAVWWKLADSQQDWLVNRMVSSGLPKTLVFGLEKANQYGIKPLVCSRLPWPLAKQHCL
;
A
#
# COMPACT_ATOMS: atom_id res chain seq x y z
N MET A 1 -50.23 27.50 9.62
CA MET A 1 -49.26 26.44 9.25
C MET A 1 -48.54 26.83 7.95
N VAL A 2 -47.81 27.97 7.91
CA VAL A 2 -47.14 28.50 6.69
C VAL A 2 -45.74 29.08 6.96
N PHE A 3 -45.33 29.24 8.23
CA PHE A 3 -44.06 29.89 8.58
C PHE A 3 -42.81 28.98 8.56
N LEU A 4 -42.96 27.68 8.33
CA LEU A 4 -41.82 26.74 8.30
C LEU A 4 -41.11 26.64 6.94
N CYS A 5 -41.67 27.18 5.84
CA CYS A 5 -41.10 27.01 4.49
C CYS A 5 -40.18 28.15 4.00
N ARG A 6 -40.09 29.29 4.68
CA ARG A 6 -39.40 30.48 4.09
C ARG A 6 -37.87 30.48 4.21
N ASN A 7 -37.30 29.74 5.17
CA ASN A 7 -35.86 29.74 5.45
C ASN A 7 -35.18 28.37 5.24
N VAL A 8 -35.87 27.42 4.59
CA VAL A 8 -35.35 26.08 4.32
C VAL A 8 -34.07 26.13 3.45
N TRP A 9 -33.91 27.14 2.60
CA TRP A 9 -32.71 27.35 1.78
C TRP A 9 -31.43 27.56 2.59
N VAL A 10 -31.52 28.15 3.79
CA VAL A 10 -30.35 28.36 4.68
C VAL A 10 -29.79 27.04 5.19
N LEU A 11 -30.64 26.02 5.36
CA LEU A 11 -30.22 24.67 5.76
C LEU A 11 -29.35 23.98 4.69
N PHE A 12 -29.43 24.42 3.43
CA PHE A 12 -28.63 23.87 2.33
C PHE A 12 -27.30 24.59 2.11
N ILE A 13 -27.10 25.78 2.68
CA ILE A 13 -25.87 26.58 2.47
C ILE A 13 -24.64 25.84 3.01
N VAL A 14 -24.70 25.32 4.24
CA VAL A 14 -23.57 24.62 4.86
C VAL A 14 -23.21 23.34 4.10
N PRO A 15 -24.15 22.44 3.74
CA PRO A 15 -23.85 21.29 2.88
C PRO A 15 -23.22 21.66 1.54
N ILE A 16 -23.67 22.75 0.89
CA ILE A 16 -23.10 23.21 -0.39
C ILE A 16 -21.63 23.57 -0.22
N PHE A 17 -21.28 24.35 0.81
CA PHE A 17 -19.88 24.70 1.07
C PHE A 17 -19.03 23.47 1.40
N ILE A 18 -19.56 22.50 2.15
CA ILE A 18 -18.86 21.23 2.41
C ILE A 18 -18.63 20.47 1.09
N CYS A 19 -19.64 20.37 0.22
CA CYS A 19 -19.51 19.71 -1.07
C CYS A 19 -18.48 20.40 -1.98
N ILE A 20 -18.48 21.73 -2.05
CA ILE A 20 -17.50 22.49 -2.82
C ILE A 20 -16.09 22.26 -2.25
N TYR A 21 -15.93 22.36 -0.94
CA TYR A 21 -14.67 22.12 -0.25
C TYR A 21 -14.12 20.71 -0.55
N LEU A 22 -14.94 19.67 -0.34
CA LEU A 22 -14.54 18.29 -0.61
C LEU A 22 -14.23 18.10 -2.10
N SER A 23 -15.02 18.70 -2.99
CA SER A 23 -14.77 18.62 -4.44
C SER A 23 -13.43 19.24 -4.82
N ILE A 24 -13.08 20.41 -4.28
CA ILE A 24 -11.78 21.04 -4.50
C ILE A 24 -10.66 20.16 -3.96
N LEU A 25 -10.79 19.68 -2.71
CA LEU A 25 -9.79 18.87 -2.05
C LEU A 25 -9.51 17.56 -2.79
N PHE A 26 -10.55 16.79 -3.13
CA PHE A 26 -10.39 15.55 -3.89
C PHE A 26 -9.91 15.79 -5.33
N SER A 27 -10.22 16.94 -5.92
CA SER A 27 -9.65 17.32 -7.22
C SER A 27 -8.14 17.58 -7.10
N LEU A 28 -7.69 18.30 -6.07
CA LEU A 28 -6.27 18.53 -5.82
C LEU A 28 -5.51 17.22 -5.58
N ILE A 29 -6.05 16.33 -4.74
CA ILE A 29 -5.49 14.99 -4.52
C ILE A 29 -5.35 14.27 -5.86
N ARG A 30 -6.42 14.24 -6.66
CA ARG A 30 -6.42 13.49 -7.91
C ARG A 30 -5.47 14.07 -8.97
N ILE A 31 -5.37 15.39 -9.05
CA ILE A 31 -4.41 16.05 -9.94
C ILE A 31 -2.98 15.74 -9.48
N GLY A 32 -2.71 15.83 -8.18
CA GLY A 32 -1.40 15.51 -7.61
C GLY A 32 -0.99 14.05 -7.84
N GLU A 33 -1.92 13.10 -7.77
CA GLU A 33 -1.66 11.68 -8.09
C GLU A 33 -1.30 11.44 -9.57
N LEU A 34 -1.80 12.30 -10.47
CA LEU A 34 -1.57 12.21 -11.92
C LEU A 34 -0.34 13.00 -12.37
N GLU A 35 0.22 13.85 -11.50
CA GLU A 35 1.44 14.59 -11.79
C GLU A 35 2.63 13.62 -11.94
N ASP A 36 3.51 13.95 -12.88
CA ASP A 36 4.72 13.16 -13.09
C ASP A 36 5.61 13.19 -11.85
N ILE A 37 6.18 12.03 -11.51
CA ILE A 37 7.05 11.93 -10.35
C ILE A 37 8.38 12.60 -10.66
N THR A 38 8.72 13.60 -9.86
CA THR A 38 9.97 14.36 -9.95
C THR A 38 10.67 14.39 -8.59
N LEU A 39 11.92 14.87 -8.57
CA LEU A 39 12.62 15.18 -7.32
C LEU A 39 12.14 16.48 -6.67
N SER A 40 11.24 17.22 -7.31
CA SER A 40 10.54 18.38 -6.71
C SER A 40 9.30 17.96 -5.94
N ASP A 41 8.83 18.86 -5.09
CA ASP A 41 7.61 18.65 -4.31
C ASP A 41 6.36 18.68 -5.21
N ASN A 42 5.33 17.96 -4.80
CA ASN A 42 4.05 17.94 -5.49
C ASN A 42 3.18 19.10 -5.02
N THR A 43 3.02 20.10 -5.87
CA THR A 43 2.37 21.36 -5.48
C THR A 43 0.90 21.15 -5.12
N PHE A 44 0.22 20.24 -5.83
CA PHE A 44 -1.20 19.95 -5.60
C PHE A 44 -1.44 19.15 -4.31
N LEU A 45 -0.59 18.15 -4.03
CA LEU A 45 -0.67 17.40 -2.78
C LEU A 45 -0.31 18.29 -1.58
N ASN A 46 0.71 19.15 -1.69
CA ASN A 46 1.04 20.11 -0.64
C ASN A 46 -0.11 21.10 -0.37
N MET A 47 -0.78 21.57 -1.43
CA MET A 47 -1.95 22.42 -1.29
C MET A 47 -3.12 21.66 -0.63
N ALA A 48 -3.37 20.43 -1.06
CA ALA A 48 -4.40 19.58 -0.46
C ALA A 48 -4.12 19.31 1.03
N ASP A 49 -2.86 19.07 1.40
CA ASP A 49 -2.44 18.89 2.79
C ASP A 49 -2.65 20.15 3.63
N SER A 50 -2.28 21.33 3.10
CA SER A 50 -2.52 22.61 3.77
C SER A 50 -4.01 22.93 3.98
N LEU A 51 -4.86 22.42 3.09
CA LEU A 51 -6.30 22.63 3.14
C LEU A 51 -7.02 21.59 3.98
N SER A 52 -6.36 20.49 4.38
CA SER A 52 -6.97 19.37 5.08
C SER A 52 -6.81 19.53 6.60
N PRO A 53 -7.87 19.90 7.33
CA PRO A 53 -7.79 20.03 8.79
C PRO A 53 -7.82 18.67 9.50
N PHE A 54 -8.05 17.56 8.78
CA PHE A 54 -8.13 16.21 9.32
C PHE A 54 -7.19 15.28 8.56
N ASN A 55 -6.78 14.18 9.20
CA ASN A 55 -5.95 13.13 8.57
C ASN A 55 -6.77 12.32 7.55
N ILE A 56 -6.98 12.90 6.35
CA ILE A 56 -7.71 12.25 5.26
C ILE A 56 -6.85 11.09 4.73
N PRO A 57 -7.35 9.85 4.79
CA PRO A 57 -6.53 8.68 4.46
C PRO A 57 -6.16 8.64 2.97
N GLU A 58 -7.02 9.11 2.07
CA GLU A 58 -6.73 9.21 0.63
C GLU A 58 -5.60 10.19 0.32
N LEU A 59 -5.58 11.35 0.97
CA LEU A 59 -4.49 12.32 0.83
C LEU A 59 -3.16 11.73 1.31
N ASN A 60 -3.18 11.13 2.51
CA ASN A 60 -2.00 10.48 3.08
C ASN A 60 -1.48 9.35 2.17
N ALA A 61 -2.37 8.52 1.63
CA ALA A 61 -2.00 7.48 0.67
C ALA A 61 -1.39 8.07 -0.62
N ALA A 62 -1.91 9.20 -1.12
CA ALA A 62 -1.39 9.87 -2.30
C ALA A 62 0.02 10.44 -2.06
N ILE A 63 0.23 11.16 -0.94
CA ILE A 63 1.56 11.67 -0.54
C ILE A 63 2.54 10.51 -0.37
N ALA A 64 2.14 9.46 0.34
CA ALA A 64 3.00 8.30 0.57
C ALA A 64 3.42 7.61 -0.72
N ASN A 65 2.50 7.49 -1.68
CA ASN A 65 2.81 6.94 -3.00
C ASN A 65 3.75 7.84 -3.80
N TYR A 66 3.57 9.16 -3.74
CA TYR A 66 4.45 10.11 -4.40
C TYR A 66 5.86 10.02 -3.83
N ASP A 67 6.01 10.11 -2.51
CA ASP A 67 7.30 10.07 -1.83
C ASP A 67 8.02 8.73 -2.01
N ARG A 68 7.29 7.60 -1.97
CA ARG A 68 7.89 6.29 -2.26
C ARG A 68 8.48 6.24 -3.68
N LYS A 69 7.78 6.80 -4.67
CA LYS A 69 8.30 6.86 -6.05
C LYS A 69 9.47 7.85 -6.16
N ARG A 70 9.40 8.99 -5.49
CA ARG A 70 10.50 9.97 -5.41
C ARG A 70 11.77 9.36 -4.80
N ALA A 71 11.62 8.54 -3.76
CA ALA A 71 12.73 7.79 -3.16
C ALA A 71 13.44 6.88 -4.18
N SER A 72 12.68 6.26 -5.09
CA SER A 72 13.25 5.40 -6.15
C SER A 72 14.00 6.17 -7.24
N LEU A 73 13.72 7.47 -7.39
CA LEU A 73 14.43 8.36 -8.32
C LEU A 73 15.67 9.01 -7.67
N SER A 74 15.70 9.09 -6.34
CA SER A 74 16.79 9.71 -5.61
C SER A 74 18.05 8.84 -5.65
N GLU A 75 19.15 9.39 -6.14
CA GLU A 75 20.49 8.77 -6.06
C GLU A 75 21.13 8.98 -4.69
N ASP A 76 20.83 10.11 -4.03
CA ASP A 76 21.32 10.38 -2.68
C ASP A 76 20.60 9.50 -1.65
N LEU A 77 21.39 8.85 -0.79
CA LEU A 77 20.90 7.93 0.22
C LEU A 77 20.15 8.66 1.34
N GLY A 78 20.60 9.85 1.73
CA GLY A 78 19.95 10.65 2.78
C GLY A 78 18.55 11.10 2.35
N GLU A 79 18.44 11.65 1.14
CA GLU A 79 17.16 12.04 0.55
C GLU A 79 16.24 10.84 0.34
N ARG A 80 16.77 9.72 -0.17
CA ARG A 80 15.99 8.48 -0.33
C ARG A 80 15.38 8.03 0.99
N THR A 81 16.17 7.97 2.06
CA THR A 81 15.69 7.59 3.39
C THR A 81 14.63 8.55 3.87
N ARG A 82 14.85 9.87 3.75
CA ARG A 82 13.87 10.89 4.13
C ARG A 82 12.52 10.72 3.42
N TYR A 83 12.54 10.47 2.11
CA TYR A 83 11.31 10.23 1.34
C TYR A 83 10.62 8.93 1.76
N LEU A 84 11.36 7.86 2.04
CA LEU A 84 10.79 6.60 2.53
C LEU A 84 10.20 6.73 3.95
N GLU A 85 10.85 7.49 4.84
CA GLU A 85 10.32 7.79 6.17
C GLU A 85 9.03 8.61 6.09
N SER A 86 9.00 9.63 5.22
CA SER A 86 7.79 10.40 4.93
C SER A 86 6.67 9.49 4.39
N ALA A 87 7.00 8.63 3.43
CA ALA A 87 6.03 7.68 2.87
C ALA A 87 5.49 6.72 3.92
N LYS A 88 6.36 6.17 4.79
CA LYS A 88 5.96 5.31 5.89
C LYS A 88 5.00 6.04 6.84
N LEU A 89 5.37 7.25 7.26
CA LEU A 89 4.58 8.06 8.20
C LEU A 89 3.16 8.32 7.67
N HIS A 90 3.04 8.73 6.41
CA HIS A 90 1.74 8.98 5.80
C HIS A 90 0.93 7.69 5.63
N TRP A 91 1.56 6.56 5.29
CA TRP A 91 0.86 5.27 5.30
C TRP A 91 0.37 4.86 6.69
N GLU A 92 1.14 5.16 7.74
CA GLU A 92 0.74 4.93 9.14
C GLU A 92 -0.43 5.83 9.54
N TYR A 93 -0.45 7.10 9.14
CA TYR A 93 -1.59 7.99 9.33
C TYR A 93 -2.85 7.50 8.61
N ALA A 94 -2.72 7.07 7.36
CA ALA A 94 -3.84 6.47 6.62
C ALA A 94 -4.36 5.20 7.31
N SER A 95 -3.44 4.35 7.78
CA SER A 95 -3.74 3.13 8.52
C SER A 95 -4.40 3.42 9.87
N ALA A 96 -3.99 4.46 10.58
CA ALA A 96 -4.60 4.84 11.85
C ALA A 96 -6.06 5.30 11.67
N THR A 97 -6.35 6.02 10.59
CA THR A 97 -7.72 6.45 10.26
C THR A 97 -8.59 5.28 9.77
N ARG A 98 -8.01 4.29 9.08
CA ARG A 98 -8.72 3.08 8.61
C ARG A 98 -7.95 1.80 8.97
N PRO A 99 -7.99 1.36 10.25
CA PRO A 99 -7.15 0.26 10.73
C PRO A 99 -7.45 -1.07 10.04
N ASN A 100 -8.71 -1.28 9.66
CA ASN A 100 -9.16 -2.51 8.98
C ASN A 100 -9.01 -2.44 7.45
N TRP A 101 -8.33 -1.41 6.91
CA TRP A 101 -8.07 -1.30 5.47
C TRP A 101 -6.67 -1.84 5.14
N PRO A 102 -6.57 -3.09 4.67
CA PRO A 102 -5.28 -3.79 4.62
C PRO A 102 -4.32 -3.23 3.55
N TYR A 103 -4.82 -2.49 2.57
CA TYR A 103 -3.98 -1.84 1.55
C TYR A 103 -3.06 -0.76 2.11
N TYR A 104 -3.45 -0.08 3.20
CA TYR A 104 -2.60 0.92 3.83
C TYR A 104 -1.47 0.26 4.63
N GLN A 105 -1.81 -0.85 5.29
CA GLN A 105 -0.84 -1.68 6.03
C GLN A 105 0.18 -2.31 5.09
N LEU A 106 -0.25 -2.72 3.90
CA LEU A 106 0.62 -3.15 2.81
C LEU A 106 1.53 -2.02 2.30
N GLY A 107 1.03 -0.78 2.26
CA GLY A 107 1.83 0.41 1.96
C GLY A 107 2.92 0.66 3.00
N VAL A 108 2.58 0.55 4.30
CA VAL A 108 3.55 0.61 5.41
C VAL A 108 4.60 -0.49 5.24
N PHE A 109 4.17 -1.74 5.02
CA PHE A 109 5.08 -2.88 4.83
C PHE A 109 6.07 -2.66 3.68
N ASN A 110 5.60 -2.15 2.54
CA ASN A 110 6.48 -1.81 1.42
C ASN A 110 7.52 -0.75 1.82
N ALA A 111 7.11 0.35 2.48
CA ALA A 111 8.05 1.37 2.93
C ALA A 111 9.07 0.80 3.94
N GLU A 112 8.62 -0.03 4.88
CA GLU A 112 9.44 -0.71 5.88
C GLU A 112 10.50 -1.64 5.25
N ILE A 113 10.14 -2.39 4.21
CA ILE A 113 11.09 -3.21 3.44
C ILE A 113 12.19 -2.33 2.83
N ASN A 114 11.82 -1.21 2.21
CA ASN A 114 12.77 -0.31 1.55
C ASN A 114 13.64 0.46 2.55
N LEU A 115 13.15 0.70 3.76
CA LEU A 115 13.92 1.27 4.88
C LEU A 115 14.87 0.24 5.53
N GLY A 116 14.74 -1.04 5.20
CA GLY A 116 15.60 -2.09 5.73
C GLY A 116 15.41 -2.33 7.23
N ILE A 117 14.18 -2.20 7.74
CA ILE A 117 13.90 -2.40 9.17
C ILE A 117 14.15 -3.86 9.62
N SER A 118 14.06 -4.09 10.94
CA SER A 118 14.37 -5.39 11.54
C SER A 118 13.38 -6.49 11.15
N ASP A 119 13.87 -7.73 11.19
CA ASP A 119 13.10 -8.92 10.81
C ASP A 119 11.87 -9.11 11.71
N ASP A 120 11.99 -8.85 13.02
CA ASP A 120 10.87 -8.90 13.97
C ASP A 120 9.73 -7.94 13.60
N GLN A 121 10.08 -6.72 13.17
CA GLN A 121 9.09 -5.72 12.79
C GLN A 121 8.42 -6.09 11.46
N LEU A 122 9.19 -6.57 10.48
CA LEU A 122 8.64 -7.06 9.20
C LEU A 122 7.74 -8.28 9.41
N GLY A 123 8.16 -9.24 10.25
CA GLY A 123 7.38 -10.41 10.59
C GLY A 123 6.07 -10.04 11.28
N SER A 124 6.10 -9.14 12.26
CA SER A 124 4.89 -8.66 12.94
C SER A 124 3.92 -7.95 11.98
N ARG A 125 4.44 -7.12 11.07
CA ARG A 125 3.63 -6.46 10.04
C ARG A 125 3.01 -7.46 9.07
N PHE A 126 3.79 -8.45 8.63
CA PHE A 126 3.32 -9.51 7.75
C PHE A 126 2.14 -10.26 8.40
N ASP A 127 2.29 -10.68 9.65
CA ASP A 127 1.26 -11.38 10.42
C ASP A 127 0.00 -10.54 10.58
N GLN A 128 0.17 -9.24 10.84
CA GLN A 128 -0.95 -8.31 10.92
C GLN A 128 -1.74 -8.27 9.60
N ILE A 129 -1.07 -8.15 8.45
CA ILE A 129 -1.70 -8.08 7.13
C ILE A 129 -2.47 -9.36 6.83
N ILE A 130 -1.85 -10.54 7.01
CA ILE A 130 -2.51 -11.81 6.72
C ILE A 130 -3.69 -12.08 7.66
N TRP A 131 -3.63 -11.59 8.90
CA TRP A 131 -4.73 -11.71 9.86
C TRP A 131 -5.93 -10.83 9.46
N MET A 132 -5.70 -9.59 9.00
CA MET A 132 -6.76 -8.69 8.56
C MET A 132 -7.40 -9.12 7.22
N ALA A 133 -6.60 -9.68 6.32
CA ALA A 133 -6.98 -9.88 4.92
C ALA A 133 -6.73 -11.32 4.43
N PRO A 134 -7.21 -12.37 5.12
CA PRO A 134 -6.83 -13.75 4.82
C PRO A 134 -7.27 -14.23 3.43
N ASN A 135 -8.27 -13.58 2.82
CA ASN A 135 -8.85 -13.98 1.52
C ASN A 135 -9.00 -12.82 0.53
N GLU A 136 -8.29 -11.71 0.74
CA GLU A 136 -8.40 -10.52 -0.10
C GLU A 136 -7.53 -10.66 -1.35
N ARG A 137 -8.17 -10.95 -2.49
CA ARG A 137 -7.49 -11.23 -3.77
C ARG A 137 -6.61 -10.07 -4.24
N GLY A 138 -6.95 -8.83 -3.89
CA GLY A 138 -6.18 -7.65 -4.29
C GLY A 138 -4.80 -7.58 -3.60
N ILE A 139 -4.68 -8.24 -2.45
CA ILE A 139 -3.46 -8.21 -1.61
C ILE A 139 -2.49 -9.33 -1.97
N ASP A 140 -3.00 -10.47 -2.45
CA ASP A 140 -2.20 -11.66 -2.73
C ASP A 140 -0.98 -11.38 -3.61
N ARG A 141 -1.15 -10.63 -4.70
CA ARG A 141 -0.03 -10.32 -5.61
C ARG A 141 1.04 -9.48 -4.94
N ALA A 142 0.64 -8.43 -4.23
CA ALA A 142 1.58 -7.55 -3.56
C ALA A 142 2.28 -8.27 -2.39
N MET A 143 1.55 -9.12 -1.65
CA MET A 143 2.14 -9.95 -0.60
C MET A 143 3.12 -10.97 -1.15
N LEU A 144 2.82 -11.61 -2.28
CA LEU A 144 3.76 -12.52 -2.95
C LEU A 144 5.02 -11.77 -3.41
N GLU A 145 4.85 -10.61 -4.07
CA GLU A 145 5.99 -9.81 -4.53
C GLU A 145 6.87 -9.31 -3.38
N LEU A 146 6.27 -8.65 -2.39
CA LEU A 146 7.01 -8.08 -1.26
C LEU A 146 7.56 -9.18 -0.34
N GLY A 147 6.76 -10.22 -0.06
CA GLY A 147 7.17 -11.34 0.79
C GLY A 147 8.34 -12.12 0.20
N PHE A 148 8.36 -12.36 -1.13
CA PHE A 148 9.52 -12.97 -1.77
C PHE A 148 10.75 -12.06 -1.80
N ALA A 149 10.57 -10.73 -1.85
CA ALA A 149 11.68 -9.79 -1.77
C ALA A 149 12.42 -9.85 -0.42
N VAL A 150 11.69 -10.16 0.66
CA VAL A 150 12.25 -10.28 2.02
C VAL A 150 12.21 -11.70 2.57
N TRP A 151 12.21 -12.71 1.69
CA TRP A 151 12.06 -14.12 2.05
C TRP A 151 12.91 -14.57 3.24
N TRP A 152 14.19 -14.17 3.25
CA TRP A 152 15.15 -14.54 4.29
C TRP A 152 14.88 -13.93 5.67
N LYS A 153 14.06 -12.89 5.72
CA LYS A 153 13.62 -12.22 6.95
C LYS A 153 12.30 -12.76 7.50
N LEU A 154 11.64 -13.64 6.75
CA LEU A 154 10.36 -14.22 7.13
C LEU A 154 10.58 -15.52 7.91
N ALA A 155 9.73 -15.76 8.91
CA ALA A 155 9.68 -17.04 9.61
C ALA A 155 9.22 -18.17 8.66
N ASP A 156 9.56 -19.42 8.96
CA ASP A 156 9.18 -20.58 8.14
C ASP A 156 7.65 -20.66 7.92
N SER A 157 6.85 -20.36 8.94
CA SER A 157 5.38 -20.33 8.82
C SER A 157 4.87 -19.28 7.83
N GLN A 158 5.55 -18.13 7.73
CA GLN A 158 5.22 -17.05 6.80
C GLN A 158 5.67 -17.40 5.38
N GLN A 159 6.83 -18.04 5.24
CA GLN A 159 7.31 -18.59 3.96
C GLN A 159 6.34 -19.66 3.44
N ASP A 160 5.90 -20.58 4.29
CA ASP A 160 4.89 -21.59 3.97
C ASP A 160 3.55 -20.94 3.60
N TRP A 161 3.16 -19.88 4.29
CA TRP A 161 1.96 -19.12 3.94
C TRP A 161 2.04 -18.56 2.51
N LEU A 162 3.17 -17.97 2.10
CA LEU A 162 3.36 -17.44 0.74
C LEU A 162 3.23 -18.54 -0.32
N VAL A 163 3.89 -19.68 -0.09
CA VAL A 163 3.84 -20.83 -1.02
C VAL A 163 2.41 -21.37 -1.10
N ASN A 164 1.76 -21.56 0.04
CA ASN A 164 0.38 -22.02 0.10
C ASN A 164 -0.58 -21.03 -0.55
N ARG A 165 -0.36 -19.72 -0.41
CA ARG A 165 -1.22 -18.70 -1.02
C ARG A 165 -1.12 -18.70 -2.54
N MET A 166 0.11 -18.85 -3.05
CA MET A 166 0.37 -19.00 -4.48
C MET A 166 -0.40 -20.19 -5.09
N VAL A 167 -0.46 -21.32 -4.39
CA VAL A 167 -1.15 -22.55 -4.83
C VAL A 167 -2.67 -22.48 -4.62
N SER A 168 -3.12 -22.03 -3.44
CA SER A 168 -4.53 -22.06 -3.02
C SER A 168 -5.41 -21.00 -3.68
N SER A 169 -4.83 -19.99 -4.33
CA SER A 169 -5.59 -18.98 -5.06
C SER A 169 -6.47 -19.55 -6.19
N GLY A 170 -6.25 -20.81 -6.60
CA GLY A 170 -7.02 -21.52 -7.63
C GLY A 170 -6.84 -20.96 -9.04
N LEU A 171 -5.99 -19.94 -9.20
CA LEU A 171 -5.72 -19.26 -10.46
C LEU A 171 -4.32 -19.63 -10.94
N PRO A 172 -4.18 -20.30 -12.10
CA PRO A 172 -2.87 -20.64 -12.67
C PRO A 172 -1.94 -19.42 -12.83
N LYS A 173 -2.52 -18.24 -13.07
CA LYS A 173 -1.77 -16.98 -13.20
C LYS A 173 -1.06 -16.55 -11.92
N THR A 174 -1.58 -16.89 -10.74
CA THR A 174 -0.94 -16.53 -9.46
C THR A 174 0.28 -17.40 -9.20
N LEU A 175 0.21 -18.70 -9.54
CA LEU A 175 1.34 -19.61 -9.45
C LEU A 175 2.50 -19.15 -10.35
N VAL A 176 2.19 -18.85 -11.61
CA VAL A 176 3.19 -18.35 -12.57
C VAL A 176 3.79 -17.04 -12.07
N PHE A 177 2.96 -16.08 -11.66
CA PHE A 177 3.42 -14.81 -11.11
C PHE A 177 4.34 -14.97 -9.90
N GLY A 178 3.95 -15.82 -8.94
CA GLY A 178 4.74 -16.04 -7.73
C GLY A 178 6.09 -16.71 -8.04
N LEU A 179 6.12 -17.68 -8.97
CA LEU A 179 7.37 -18.28 -9.43
C LEU A 179 8.26 -17.30 -10.21
N GLU A 180 7.69 -16.41 -11.01
CA GLU A 180 8.41 -15.34 -11.69
C GLU A 180 9.06 -14.38 -10.68
N LYS A 181 8.31 -13.97 -9.64
CA LYS A 181 8.83 -13.12 -8.56
C LYS A 181 9.89 -13.84 -7.73
N ALA A 182 9.67 -15.09 -7.38
CA ALA A 182 10.68 -15.91 -6.70
C ALA A 182 11.97 -16.03 -7.54
N ASN A 183 11.86 -16.14 -8.88
CA ASN A 183 13.00 -16.14 -9.77
C ASN A 183 13.72 -14.79 -9.81
N GLN A 184 12.97 -13.69 -9.87
CA GLN A 184 13.50 -12.32 -9.83
C GLN A 184 14.35 -12.08 -8.58
N TYR A 185 13.96 -12.63 -7.43
CA TYR A 185 14.69 -12.51 -6.16
C TYR A 185 15.70 -13.64 -5.90
N GLY A 186 15.92 -14.55 -6.87
CA GLY A 186 16.91 -15.63 -6.74
C GLY A 186 16.55 -16.75 -5.76
N ILE A 187 15.29 -16.82 -5.30
CA ILE A 187 14.80 -17.80 -4.32
C ILE A 187 13.93 -18.91 -4.93
N LYS A 188 13.77 -18.94 -6.26
CA LYS A 188 12.94 -19.93 -6.96
C LYS A 188 13.23 -21.39 -6.52
N PRO A 189 14.49 -21.85 -6.37
CA PRO A 189 14.76 -23.22 -5.92
C PRO A 189 14.16 -23.54 -4.54
N LEU A 190 14.16 -22.58 -3.62
CA LEU A 190 13.63 -22.72 -2.25
C LEU A 190 12.10 -22.70 -2.23
N VAL A 191 11.49 -21.88 -3.08
CA VAL A 191 10.04 -21.89 -3.27
C VAL A 191 9.60 -23.22 -3.89
N CYS A 192 10.35 -23.70 -4.88
CA CYS A 192 10.07 -24.97 -5.56
C CYS A 192 10.23 -26.19 -4.65
N SER A 193 11.16 -26.18 -3.69
CA SER A 193 11.30 -27.30 -2.73
C SER A 193 10.13 -27.38 -1.73
N ARG A 194 9.40 -26.29 -1.53
CA ARG A 194 8.19 -26.22 -0.68
C ARG A 194 6.88 -26.43 -1.44
N LEU A 195 6.92 -26.55 -2.77
CA LEU A 195 5.74 -26.78 -3.58
C LEU A 195 5.27 -28.25 -3.53
N PRO A 196 3.95 -28.51 -3.68
CA PRO A 196 3.47 -29.86 -3.94
C PRO A 196 4.15 -30.48 -5.17
N TRP A 197 4.57 -31.74 -5.06
CA TRP A 197 5.35 -32.45 -6.08
C TRP A 197 4.80 -32.34 -7.52
N PRO A 198 3.47 -32.46 -7.77
CA PRO A 198 2.94 -32.31 -9.13
C PRO A 198 3.22 -30.93 -9.74
N LEU A 199 3.12 -29.86 -8.95
CA LEU A 199 3.38 -28.49 -9.40
C LEU A 199 4.87 -28.22 -9.55
N ALA A 200 5.68 -28.70 -8.61
CA ALA A 200 7.13 -28.60 -8.68
C ALA A 200 7.66 -29.27 -9.97
N LYS A 201 7.17 -30.47 -10.29
CA LYS A 201 7.55 -31.19 -11.52
C LYS A 201 7.18 -30.44 -12.79
N GLN A 202 6.07 -29.71 -12.80
CA GLN A 202 5.58 -29.01 -14.00
C GLN A 202 6.27 -27.66 -14.24
N HIS A 203 6.65 -26.94 -13.17
CA HIS A 203 7.07 -25.54 -13.27
C HIS A 203 8.51 -25.25 -12.80
N CYS A 204 9.16 -26.23 -12.16
CA CYS A 204 10.49 -26.06 -11.56
C CYS A 204 11.56 -27.01 -12.11
N LEU A 205 11.16 -28.09 -12.80
CA LEU A 205 12.03 -29.06 -13.47
C LEU A 205 11.86 -28.94 -14.98
#